data_AF-A0A6H1ZGW9-F1
#
_entry.id   AF-A0A6H1ZGW9-F1
#
_cell.length_a   1.000
_cell.length_b   1.000
_cell.length_c   1.000
_cell.angle_alpha   90.00
_cell.angle_beta   90.00
_cell.angle_gamma   90.00
#
_symmetry.space_group_name_H-M   'P 1'
#
loop_
_entity.id
_entity.type
_entity.pdbx_description
1 polymer ?
#
loop_
_entity_poly.entity_id
_entity_poly.type
_entity_poly.pdbx_seq_one_letter_code
_entity_poly.pdbx_strand_id
1 'polypeptide(L)' 'MGESGYVPAMSYDHFRPPAHFSPLGRMAFQALCWVTFIVAMALFSYFVLPLVYRYVSLPLGDWGYEVVRSWTGEPYKPR' A
#
# COMPACT_ATOMS: atom_id res chain seq x y z
N MET A 1 -46.82 -0.16 3.23
CA MET A 1 -45.89 0.16 2.13
C MET A 1 -44.92 1.20 2.66
N GLY A 2 -43.75 0.77 3.14
CA GLY A 2 -42.72 1.67 3.65
C GLY A 2 -41.70 1.92 2.55
N GLU A 3 -41.54 3.17 2.13
CA GLU A 3 -40.51 3.57 1.20
C GLU A 3 -39.16 3.44 1.90
N SER A 4 -38.40 2.42 1.51
CA SER A 4 -36.99 2.28 1.87
C SER A 4 -36.22 3.40 1.18
N GLY A 5 -36.07 4.54 1.86
CA GLY A 5 -35.23 5.65 1.43
C GLY A 5 -33.78 5.20 1.30
N TYR A 6 -33.38 4.83 0.09
CA TYR A 6 -31.98 4.75 -0.29
C TYR A 6 -31.40 6.17 -0.22
N VAL A 7 -30.66 6.47 0.86
CA VAL A 7 -29.77 7.63 0.87
C VAL A 7 -28.51 7.18 0.14
N PRO A 8 -28.24 7.66 -1.09
CA PRO A 8 -26.97 7.36 -1.72
C PRO A 8 -25.87 7.91 -0.81
N ALA A 9 -24.99 7.04 -0.34
CA ALA A 9 -23.77 7.46 0.33
C ALA A 9 -23.01 8.35 -0.66
N MET A 10 -23.05 9.67 -0.44
CA MET A 10 -22.21 10.61 -1.18
C MET A 10 -20.76 10.29 -0.80
N SER A 11 -20.10 9.42 -1.56
CA SER A 11 -18.65 9.22 -1.44
C SER A 11 -17.99 10.52 -1.89
N TYR A 12 -17.66 11.37 -0.92
CA TYR A 12 -16.93 12.59 -1.18
C TYR A 12 -15.50 12.22 -1.57
N ASP A 13 -15.18 12.37 -2.86
CA ASP A 13 -13.83 12.18 -3.36
C ASP A 13 -12.99 13.41 -3.01
N HIS A 14 -12.19 13.29 -1.94
CA HIS A 14 -11.26 14.32 -1.49
C HIS A 14 -10.19 14.69 -2.55
N PHE A 15 -10.02 13.87 -3.59
CA PHE A 15 -9.03 14.09 -4.66
C PHE A 15 -9.68 14.63 -5.94
N ARG A 16 -10.97 14.96 -5.91
CA ARG A 16 -11.61 15.64 -7.03
C ARG A 16 -11.23 17.12 -7.05
N PRO A 17 -10.72 17.66 -8.17
CA PRO A 17 -10.40 19.08 -8.24
C PRO A 17 -11.66 19.94 -8.06
N PRO A 18 -11.57 21.08 -7.35
CA PRO A 18 -12.71 21.96 -7.10
C PRO A 18 -13.43 22.40 -8.38
N ALA A 19 -14.76 22.49 -8.33
CA ALA A 19 -15.59 22.79 -9.51
C ALA A 19 -15.27 24.15 -10.15
N HIS A 20 -14.80 25.11 -9.35
CA HIS A 20 -14.44 26.47 -9.79
C HIS A 20 -13.04 26.58 -10.42
N PHE A 21 -12.28 25.49 -10.52
CA PHE A 21 -10.97 25.52 -11.18
C PHE A 21 -11.10 25.54 -12.71
N SER A 22 -10.23 26.33 -13.35
CA SER A 22 -10.04 26.30 -14.80
C SER A 22 -9.56 24.89 -15.24
N PRO A 23 -9.75 24.51 -16.51
CA PRO A 23 -9.31 23.19 -16.99
C PRO A 23 -7.84 22.88 -16.69
N LEU A 24 -6.96 23.89 -16.83
CA LEU A 24 -5.54 23.80 -16.48
C LEU A 24 -5.33 23.60 -14.98
N GLY A 25 -6.07 24.34 -14.13
CA GLY A 25 -6.01 24.21 -12.68
C GLY A 25 -6.45 22.82 -12.18
N ARG A 26 -7.42 22.20 -12.86
CA ARG A 26 -7.84 20.83 -12.56
C ARG A 26 -6.74 19.80 -12.85
N MET A 27 -6.03 19.96 -13.97
CA MET A 27 -4.90 19.08 -14.31
C MET A 27 -3.72 19.28 -13.36
N ALA A 28 -3.39 20.53 -13.01
CA ALA A 28 -2.34 20.83 -12.05
C ALA A 28 -2.63 20.24 -10.66
N PHE A 29 -3.88 20.33 -10.19
CA PHE A 29 -4.29 19.71 -8.93
C PHE A 29 -4.13 18.19 -8.96
N GLN A 30 -4.60 17.54 -10.03
CA GLN A 30 -4.48 16.09 -10.18
C GLN A 30 -3.01 15.64 -10.23
N ALA A 31 -2.15 16.39 -10.93
CA ALA A 31 -0.71 16.13 -10.97
C ALA A 31 -0.09 16.28 -9.58
N LEU A 32 -0.48 17.30 -8.81
CA LEU A 32 0.00 17.50 -7.44
C LEU A 32 -0.40 16.34 -6.54
N CYS A 33 -1.66 15.88 -6.60
CA CYS A 33 -2.11 14.71 -5.86
C CYS A 33 -1.29 13.46 -6.19
N TRP A 34 -1.02 13.21 -7.49
CA TRP A 34 -0.18 12.10 -7.92
C TRP A 34 1.24 12.19 -7.38
N VAL A 35 1.87 13.37 -7.48
CA VAL A 35 3.24 13.58 -6.96
C VAL A 35 3.27 13.34 -5.45
N THR A 36 2.33 13.89 -4.70
CA THR A 36 2.26 13.68 -3.25
C THR A 36 2.06 12.21 -2.91
N PHE A 37 1.19 11.50 -3.63
CA PHE A 37 0.97 10.07 -3.44
C PHE A 37 2.25 9.26 -3.70
N ILE A 38 2.95 9.53 -4.81
CA ILE A 38 4.21 8.85 -5.15
C ILE A 38 5.26 9.07 -4.07
N VAL A 39 5.44 10.32 -3.62
CA VAL A 39 6.40 10.64 -2.55
C VAL A 39 6.05 9.93 -1.25
N ALA A 40 4.77 9.92 -0.87
CA ALA A 40 4.30 9.22 0.33
C ALA A 40 4.58 7.71 0.24
N MET A 41 4.30 7.08 -0.90
CA MET A 41 4.59 5.65 -1.13
C MET A 41 6.09 5.35 -1.16
N ALA A 42 6.91 6.23 -1.72
CA ALA A 42 8.36 6.09 -1.70
C ALA A 42 8.91 6.15 -0.27
N LEU A 43 8.46 7.12 0.54
CA LEU A 43 8.84 7.22 1.95
C LEU A 43 8.36 6.02 2.75
N PHE A 44 7.10 5.61 2.59
CA PHE A 44 6.57 4.40 3.20
C PHE A 44 7.44 3.19 2.85
N SER A 45 7.75 2.99 1.57
CA SER A 45 8.59 1.88 1.14
C SER A 45 9.98 1.94 1.76
N TYR A 46 10.60 3.13 1.78
CA TYR A 46 11.94 3.33 2.33
C TYR A 46 12.03 2.99 3.82
N PHE A 47 11.02 3.34 4.62
CA PHE A 47 11.02 3.10 6.06
C PHE A 47 10.42 1.76 6.47
N VAL A 48 9.39 1.28 5.77
CA VAL A 48 8.62 0.09 6.16
C VAL A 48 9.20 -1.18 5.55
N LEU A 49 9.65 -1.18 4.30
CA LEU A 49 10.20 -2.39 3.68
C LEU A 49 11.40 -2.98 4.45
N PRO A 50 12.36 -2.18 4.97
CA PRO A 50 13.45 -2.73 5.78
C PRO A 50 12.96 -3.42 7.05
N LEU A 51 11.91 -2.89 7.67
CA LEU A 51 11.31 -3.50 8.87
C LEU A 51 10.61 -4.81 8.52
N VAL A 52 9.82 -4.82 7.45
CA VAL A 52 9.15 -6.04 6.96
C VAL A 52 10.20 -7.10 6.60
N TYR A 53 11.26 -6.71 5.89
CA TYR A 53 12.35 -7.62 5.54
C TYR A 53 12.99 -8.23 6.78
N ARG A 54 13.33 -7.39 7.77
CA ARG A 54 14.04 -7.81 8.98
C ARG A 54 13.19 -8.67 9.92
N TYR A 55 11.92 -8.31 10.10
CA TYR A 55 11.07 -8.91 11.15
C TYR A 55 10.07 -9.92 10.61
N VAL A 56 9.85 -9.98 9.30
CA VAL A 56 8.91 -10.92 8.68
C VAL A 56 9.63 -11.79 7.67
N SER A 57 10.29 -11.20 6.67
CA SER A 57 10.86 -11.97 5.56
C SER A 57 12.02 -12.88 5.97
N LEU A 58 12.96 -12.39 6.78
CA LEU A 58 14.09 -13.19 7.27
C LEU A 58 13.61 -14.34 8.19
N PRO A 59 12.82 -14.10 9.27
CA PRO A 59 12.34 -15.19 10.11
C PRO A 59 11.49 -16.22 9.36
N LEU A 60 10.68 -15.78 8.40
CA LEU A 60 9.90 -16.68 7.56
C LEU A 60 10.79 -17.55 6.66
N GLY A 61 11.86 -16.95 6.11
CA GLY A 61 12.87 -17.66 5.34
C GLY A 61 13.59 -18.72 6.17
N ASP A 62 13.97 -18.39 7.40
CA ASP A 62 14.62 -19.30 8.34
C ASP A 62 13.69 -20.45 8.74
N TRP A 63 12.43 -20.14 9.09
CA TRP A 63 11.41 -21.15 9.37
C TRP A 63 11.21 -22.10 8.19
N GLY A 64 11.04 -21.56 6.98
CA GLY A 64 10.88 -22.37 5.76
C GLY A 64 12.08 -23.29 5.52
N TYR A 65 13.29 -22.80 5.79
CA TYR A 65 14.49 -23.62 5.72
C TYR A 65 14.48 -24.75 6.75
N GLU A 66 14.15 -24.46 8.01
CA GLU A 66 14.10 -25.48 9.07
C GLU A 66 13.10 -26.59 8.76
N VAL A 67 11.94 -26.21 8.19
CA VAL A 67 10.95 -27.18 7.70
C VAL A 67 11.59 -28.07 6.64
N VAL A 68 12.14 -27.52 5.56
CA VAL A 68 12.77 -28.31 4.49
C VAL A 68 13.86 -29.23 5.04
N ARG A 69 14.75 -28.71 5.88
CA ARG A 69 15.81 -29.48 6.55
C ARG A 69 15.25 -30.68 7.31
N SER A 70 14.14 -30.52 8.02
CA SER A 70 13.53 -31.62 8.79
C SER A 70 13.11 -32.82 7.92
N TRP A 71 12.81 -32.57 6.63
CA TRP A 71 12.42 -33.61 5.67
C TRP A 71 13.60 -34.15 4.85
N THR A 72 14.62 -33.33 4.58
CA THR A 72 15.71 -33.69 3.65
C THR A 72 17.04 -34.04 4.32
N GLY A 73 17.27 -33.61 5.58
CA GLY A 73 18.55 -33.80 6.27
C GLY A 73 19.70 -32.90 5.76
N GLU A 74 19.42 -31.96 4.85
CA GLU A 74 20.42 -31.04 4.28
C GLU A 74 20.97 -30.05 5.34
N PRO A 75 22.29 -29.77 5.36
CA PRO A 75 22.89 -28.86 6.35
C PRO A 75 22.57 -27.38 6.07
N TYR A 76 22.16 -26.63 7.12
CA TYR A 76 21.85 -25.20 7.05
C TYR A 76 23.07 -24.36 6.66
N LYS A 77 22.92 -23.61 5.57
CA LYS A 77 23.74 -22.43 5.27
C LYS A 77 22.90 -21.17 5.52
N PRO A 78 23.12 -20.45 6.63
CA PRO A 78 22.50 -19.16 6.83
C PRO A 78 22.87 -18.22 5.68
N ARG A 79 21.90 -17.41 5.23
CA ARG A 79 22.10 -16.35 4.23
C ARG A 79 22.39 -15.03 4.91
#